data_AF-A0A0S6X139-F1
#
_entry.id   AF-A0A0S6X139-F1
#
_cell.length_a   1.000
_cell.length_b   1.000
_cell.length_c   1.000
_cell.angle_alpha   90.00
_cell.angle_beta   90.00
_cell.angle_gamma   90.00
#
_symmetry.space_group_name_H-M   'P 1'
#
loop_
_entity.id
_entity.type
_entity.pdbx_description
1 polymer ?
#
loop_
_entity_poly.entity_id
_entity_poly.type
_entity_poly.pdbx_seq_one_letter_code
_entity_poly.pdbx_strand_id
1 'polypeptide(L)'
;MIAAFVLMGLAIAVAIYIAMAPVASPTADGALNGFLAGLDGLVDGIEAAVGRSTGALIAIGIGLALSLVLALIPTRTRYEEEGELFFNPSDELDLDHYPQAPGAQDLIEAEQDEDAPVEATAPAPRPAPPPEVERAAQPAPVPAQPVPAEPIAAEPLPAQPTPAPFTATPLTLVRKVREPGRDWFGDSSWFGGLPRLGDTPWPRDLSGIALPFLAQIDLADIAACSAEGSLPRAGSLAVFLGDGGVVPLAVDVTADFTDPPQDLPPAFEEGAAMPFPQHTSRLTRWLFPYWPIEVHAGDAIGTALERDHPFYAVGVGEPVETLWWHSVQHFADRLREGLEQADAPIAAHRANLLQAREELKRIENDPDTDPYELEDAREDIEGLEADLARIEEQRGSLPDMLAALESFTEGRAPWGVLSEQELEIVRDLLPEAHERYGELIGPAIPGSLAEMATVSLRAAISGPPEAVAAIPEAMLARLNAEYRLPAEGTHRLFVPASDSEEIVLVDLAWDDMIEWCWPEEARFQIRIAPEDAALGNWDRARALFVPG
;
A
#
# COMPACT_ATOMS: atom_id res chain seq x y z
N MET A 1 22.78 49.83 -1.82
CA MET A 1 22.49 49.26 -0.49
C MET A 1 21.52 50.13 0.32
N ILE A 2 21.85 51.40 0.62
CA ILE A 2 20.95 52.30 1.38
C ILE A 2 19.58 52.47 0.69
N ALA A 3 19.53 52.67 -0.63
CA ALA A 3 18.27 52.77 -1.38
C ALA A 3 17.41 51.50 -1.32
N ALA A 4 18.03 50.31 -1.25
CA ALA A 4 17.31 49.04 -1.16
C ALA A 4 16.72 48.83 0.24
N PHE A 5 17.45 49.23 1.30
CA PHE A 5 16.93 49.21 2.67
C PHE A 5 15.79 50.21 2.87
N VAL A 6 15.86 51.37 2.22
CA VAL A 6 14.77 52.37 2.26
C VAL A 6 13.52 51.86 1.52
N LEU A 7 13.68 51.25 0.35
CA LEU A 7 12.55 50.67 -0.40
C LEU A 7 11.91 49.49 0.34
N MET A 8 12.71 48.61 0.95
CA MET A 8 12.20 47.48 1.71
C MET A 8 11.50 47.94 3.00
N GLY A 9 12.05 48.93 3.70
CA GLY A 9 11.39 49.53 4.87
C GLY A 9 10.05 50.20 4.53
N LEU A 10 9.97 50.86 3.37
CA LEU A 10 8.73 51.49 2.89
C LEU A 10 7.65 50.45 2.54
N ALA A 11 8.04 49.36 1.86
CA ALA A 11 7.11 48.27 1.52
C ALA A 11 6.53 47.59 2.78
N ILE A 12 7.36 47.36 3.80
CA ILE A 12 6.92 46.81 5.09
C ILE A 12 5.96 47.77 5.80
N ALA A 13 6.26 49.08 5.83
CA ALA A 13 5.40 50.07 6.46
C ALA A 13 4.02 50.17 5.79
N VAL A 14 3.97 50.07 4.45
CA VAL A 14 2.71 50.09 3.68
C VAL A 14 1.90 48.80 3.88
N ALA A 15 2.56 47.64 3.95
CA ALA A 15 1.88 46.38 4.25
C ALA A 15 1.25 46.40 5.66
N ILE A 16 1.97 46.95 6.65
CA ILE A 16 1.44 47.14 8.02
C ILE A 16 0.24 48.09 8.03
N TYR A 17 0.30 49.20 7.27
CA TYR A 17 -0.81 50.14 7.14
C TYR A 17 -2.08 49.49 6.58
N ILE A 18 -1.96 48.74 5.48
CA ILE A 18 -3.09 48.08 4.81
C ILE A 18 -3.71 47.00 5.70
N ALA A 19 -2.88 46.22 6.41
CA ALA A 19 -3.36 45.19 7.33
C ALA A 19 -4.09 45.78 8.55
N MET A 20 -3.70 46.99 8.98
CA MET A 20 -4.25 47.63 10.19
C MET A 20 -5.43 48.55 9.92
N ALA A 21 -5.59 49.06 8.69
CA ALA A 21 -6.67 49.96 8.31
C ALA A 21 -8.10 49.43 8.57
N PRO A 22 -8.42 48.13 8.40
CA PRO A 22 -9.75 47.59 8.70
C PRO A 22 -10.05 47.49 10.21
N VAL A 23 -9.01 47.49 11.05
CA VAL A 23 -9.10 47.30 12.51
C VAL A 23 -9.14 48.64 13.25
N ALA A 24 -8.77 49.74 12.59
CA ALA A 24 -8.78 51.08 13.15
C ALA A 24 -10.23 51.63 13.22
N SER A 25 -10.90 51.45 14.35
CA SER A 25 -12.19 52.11 14.63
C SER A 25 -11.98 53.63 14.83
N PRO A 26 -12.84 54.50 14.25
CA PRO A 26 -12.72 55.96 14.35
C PRO A 26 -12.89 56.53 15.77
N THR A 27 -13.17 55.69 16.77
CA THR A 27 -13.30 56.05 18.19
C THR A 27 -12.12 55.62 19.05
N ALA A 28 -11.09 54.98 18.49
CA ALA A 28 -9.94 54.49 19.24
C ALA A 28 -8.91 55.61 19.48
N ASP A 29 -9.00 56.32 20.62
CA ASP A 29 -7.96 57.22 21.08
C ASP A 29 -6.73 56.40 21.55
N GLY A 30 -5.69 56.34 20.72
CA GLY A 30 -4.47 55.60 21.04
C GLY A 30 -3.36 55.68 20.00
N ALA A 31 -2.20 55.14 20.36
CA ALA A 31 -0.92 55.17 19.64
C ALA A 31 -1.00 54.77 18.14
N LEU A 32 -2.02 54.01 17.76
CA LEU A 32 -2.30 53.63 16.38
C LEU A 32 -2.63 54.84 15.49
N ASN A 33 -3.46 55.77 15.95
CA ASN A 33 -3.80 56.99 15.19
C ASN A 33 -2.58 57.92 15.06
N GLY A 34 -1.70 57.95 16.06
CA GLY A 34 -0.43 58.67 15.98
C GLY A 34 0.54 58.05 14.97
N PHE A 35 0.54 56.73 14.84
CA PHE A 35 1.34 56.01 13.84
C PHE A 35 0.80 56.23 12.41
N LEU A 36 -0.52 56.17 12.21
CA LEU A 36 -1.16 56.43 10.91
C LEU A 36 -0.94 57.89 10.46
N ALA A 37 -1.10 58.87 11.35
CA ALA A 37 -0.78 60.27 11.05
C ALA A 37 0.71 60.49 10.73
N GLY A 38 1.60 59.68 11.32
CA GLY A 38 3.03 59.69 11.00
C GLY A 38 3.33 59.15 9.59
N LEU A 39 2.55 58.16 9.12
CA LEU A 39 2.65 57.63 7.76
C LEU A 39 2.11 58.62 6.72
N ASP A 40 0.99 59.30 7.01
CA ASP A 40 0.47 60.37 6.15
C ASP A 40 1.50 61.50 5.98
N GLY A 41 2.16 61.92 7.06
CA GLY A 41 3.24 62.90 7.00
C GLY A 41 4.48 62.45 6.20
N LEU A 42 4.73 61.13 6.13
CA LEU A 42 5.81 60.56 5.34
C LEU A 42 5.46 60.55 3.85
N VAL A 43 4.20 60.28 3.50
CA VAL A 43 3.67 60.38 2.12
C VAL A 43 3.74 61.82 1.63
N ASP A 44 3.30 62.79 2.43
CA ASP A 44 3.40 64.21 2.11
C ASP A 44 4.87 64.66 1.89
N GLY A 45 5.80 64.12 2.66
CA GLY A 45 7.24 64.36 2.51
C GLY A 45 7.82 63.82 1.21
N ILE A 46 7.36 62.64 0.75
CA ILE A 46 7.77 62.04 -0.53
C ILE A 46 7.19 62.83 -1.71
N GLU A 47 5.92 63.27 -1.62
CA GLU A 47 5.31 64.12 -2.64
C GLU A 47 6.04 65.45 -2.81
N ALA A 48 6.45 66.07 -1.69
CA ALA A 48 7.21 67.32 -1.71
C ALA A 48 8.63 67.15 -2.29
N ALA A 49 9.25 65.98 -2.12
CA ALA A 49 10.63 65.74 -2.54
C ALA A 49 10.77 65.33 -4.02
N VAL A 50 9.81 64.58 -4.57
CA VAL A 50 9.95 63.95 -5.91
C VAL A 50 8.93 64.47 -6.93
N GLY A 51 8.00 65.33 -6.48
CA GLY A 51 6.97 65.94 -7.31
C GLY A 51 5.77 65.00 -7.53
N ARG A 52 4.57 65.60 -7.54
CA ARG A 52 3.27 64.91 -7.46
C ARG A 52 3.07 63.84 -8.55
N SER A 53 3.61 64.04 -9.75
CA SER A 53 3.52 63.06 -10.85
C SER A 53 4.42 61.83 -10.66
N THR A 54 5.57 61.98 -10.01
CA THR A 54 6.51 60.88 -9.76
C THR A 54 6.11 60.11 -8.51
N GLY A 55 5.59 60.80 -7.49
CA GLY A 55 5.01 60.17 -6.30
C GLY A 55 3.83 59.25 -6.65
N ALA A 56 2.94 59.69 -7.54
CA ALA A 56 1.84 58.87 -8.02
C ALA A 56 2.29 57.60 -8.76
N LEU A 57 3.33 57.68 -9.60
CA LEU A 57 3.85 56.51 -10.32
C LEU A 57 4.55 55.51 -9.38
N ILE A 58 5.23 55.99 -8.34
CA ILE A 58 5.85 55.13 -7.32
C ILE A 58 4.77 54.44 -6.48
N ALA A 59 3.70 55.15 -6.10
CA ALA A 59 2.57 54.58 -5.36
C ALA A 59 1.83 53.50 -6.18
N ILE A 60 1.61 53.73 -7.48
CA ILE A 60 1.02 52.75 -8.41
C ILE A 60 1.95 51.53 -8.56
N GLY A 61 3.26 51.75 -8.71
CA GLY A 61 4.24 50.65 -8.81
C GLY A 61 4.28 49.78 -7.54
N ILE A 62 4.19 50.40 -6.37
CA ILE A 62 4.12 49.68 -5.09
C ILE A 62 2.78 48.94 -4.94
N GLY A 63 1.67 49.54 -5.36
CA GLY A 63 0.36 48.90 -5.40
C GLY A 63 0.35 47.64 -6.26
N LEU A 64 0.90 47.72 -7.48
CA LEU A 64 1.02 46.57 -8.39
C LEU A 64 1.91 45.46 -7.82
N ALA A 65 3.06 45.81 -7.23
CA ALA A 65 3.94 44.83 -6.61
C ALA A 65 3.27 44.12 -5.42
N LEU A 66 2.49 44.86 -4.61
CA LEU A 66 1.75 44.29 -3.49
C LEU A 66 0.56 43.43 -3.95
N SER A 67 -0.15 43.81 -5.01
CA SER A 67 -1.19 42.96 -5.62
C SER A 67 -0.62 41.65 -6.15
N LEU A 68 0.59 41.68 -6.72
CA LEU A 68 1.28 40.48 -7.19
C LEU A 68 1.71 39.56 -6.03
N VAL A 69 2.20 40.15 -4.93
CA VAL A 69 2.56 39.40 -3.72
C VAL A 69 1.31 38.82 -3.03
N LEU A 70 0.20 39.56 -2.98
CA LEU A 70 -1.08 39.07 -2.47
C LEU A 70 -1.68 37.94 -3.32
N ALA A 71 -1.48 37.99 -4.65
CA ALA A 71 -1.88 36.91 -5.55
C ALA A 71 -1.01 35.64 -5.42
N LEU A 72 0.18 35.75 -4.84
CA LEU A 72 1.10 34.64 -4.59
C LEU A 72 0.99 34.09 -3.16
N ILE A 73 0.23 34.72 -2.27
CA ILE A 73 -0.11 34.17 -0.96
C ILE A 73 -1.33 33.27 -1.15
N PRO A 74 -1.27 31.97 -0.82
CA PRO A 74 -2.42 31.08 -0.96
C PRO A 74 -3.53 31.59 -0.03
N THR A 75 -4.61 32.10 -0.59
CA THR A 75 -5.80 32.52 0.16
C THR A 75 -6.54 31.27 0.65
N ARG A 76 -6.04 30.67 1.74
CA ARG A 76 -6.85 29.86 2.65
C ARG A 76 -7.79 30.82 3.39
N THR A 77 -8.96 31.12 2.83
CA THR A 77 -10.20 31.56 3.53
C THR A 77 -11.21 32.16 2.53
N ARG A 78 -11.89 31.28 1.78
CA ARG A 78 -13.29 31.38 1.32
C ARG A 78 -13.55 30.29 0.28
N TYR A 79 -13.89 29.12 0.76
CA TYR A 79 -14.60 28.07 0.04
C TYR A 79 -15.41 27.31 1.10
N GLU A 80 -16.42 27.99 1.61
CA GLU A 80 -17.62 27.40 2.20
C GLU A 80 -18.75 28.14 1.48
N GLU A 81 -19.69 27.40 0.88
CA GLU A 81 -20.74 27.87 -0.06
C GLU A 81 -20.32 28.03 -1.53
N GLU A 82 -19.95 26.93 -2.18
CA GLU A 82 -20.52 26.46 -3.46
C GLU A 82 -19.77 25.18 -3.85
N GLY A 83 -20.51 24.08 -3.97
CA GLY A 83 -19.96 22.74 -4.16
C GLY A 83 -19.37 22.58 -5.56
N GLU A 84 -18.04 22.60 -5.64
CA GLU A 84 -17.30 21.96 -6.72
C GLU A 84 -16.43 20.87 -6.11
N LEU A 85 -16.69 19.63 -6.54
CA LEU A 85 -15.97 18.41 -6.23
C LEU A 85 -14.50 18.52 -6.67
N PHE A 86 -13.63 19.00 -5.77
CA PHE A 86 -12.21 18.69 -5.85
C PHE A 86 -11.96 17.43 -5.03
N PHE A 87 -11.56 16.37 -5.73
CA PHE A 87 -11.17 15.08 -5.17
C PHE A 87 -9.95 15.28 -4.24
N ASN A 88 -10.17 15.19 -2.93
CA ASN A 88 -9.11 15.07 -1.95
C ASN A 88 -8.92 13.56 -1.69
N PRO A 89 -7.80 12.93 -2.12
CA PRO A 89 -7.60 11.49 -1.97
C PRO A 89 -7.38 11.02 -0.51
N SER A 90 -7.52 11.92 0.47
CA SER A 90 -7.50 11.61 1.90
C SER A 90 -8.81 11.97 2.62
N ASP A 91 -9.85 12.42 1.93
CA ASP A 91 -11.18 12.47 2.54
C ASP A 91 -11.70 11.03 2.58
N GLU A 92 -11.97 10.54 3.80
CA GLU A 92 -12.61 9.24 4.04
C GLU A 92 -13.71 9.04 3.01
N LEU A 93 -13.54 8.02 2.16
CA LEU A 93 -14.65 7.43 1.43
C LEU A 93 -15.73 7.14 2.46
N ASP A 94 -16.80 7.93 2.44
CA ASP A 94 -18.02 7.68 3.21
C ASP A 94 -18.64 6.39 2.67
N LEU A 95 -18.09 5.26 3.15
CA LEU A 95 -18.45 3.89 2.79
C LEU A 95 -19.87 3.54 3.24
N ASP A 96 -20.55 4.43 3.95
CA ASP A 96 -21.91 4.23 4.43
C ASP A 96 -22.98 4.44 3.33
N HIS A 97 -22.62 4.98 2.16
CA HIS A 97 -23.55 5.21 1.04
C HIS A 97 -23.39 4.28 -0.17
N TYR A 98 -22.51 3.27 -0.10
CA TYR A 98 -22.59 2.17 -1.07
C TYR A 98 -23.79 1.29 -0.75
N PRO A 99 -24.66 0.95 -1.73
CA PRO A 99 -25.62 -0.12 -1.53
C PRO A 99 -24.83 -1.38 -1.17
N GLN A 100 -25.01 -1.88 0.05
CA GLN A 100 -24.35 -3.10 0.48
C GLN A 100 -24.64 -4.19 -0.55
N ALA A 101 -23.59 -4.69 -1.20
CA ALA A 101 -23.69 -5.93 -1.95
C ALA A 101 -24.28 -6.99 -0.99
N PRO A 102 -25.28 -7.78 -1.42
CA PRO A 102 -25.86 -8.80 -0.56
C PRO A 102 -24.74 -9.67 0.00
N GLY A 103 -24.70 -9.77 1.34
CA GLY A 103 -23.63 -10.47 2.03
C GLY A 103 -23.53 -11.90 1.53
N ALA A 104 -22.34 -12.49 1.54
CA ALA A 104 -22.09 -13.86 1.07
C ALA A 104 -22.98 -14.93 1.75
N GLN A 105 -23.67 -14.60 2.85
CA GLN A 105 -24.71 -15.44 3.46
C GLN A 105 -26.04 -15.45 2.69
N ASP A 106 -26.45 -14.35 2.05
CA ASP A 106 -27.72 -14.27 1.31
C ASP A 106 -27.66 -15.00 -0.04
N LEU A 107 -26.46 -15.11 -0.64
CA LEU A 107 -26.26 -15.89 -1.87
C LEU A 107 -26.25 -17.40 -1.61
N ILE A 108 -25.95 -17.86 -0.39
CA ILE A 108 -25.97 -19.28 -0.03
C ILE A 108 -27.41 -19.77 0.24
N GLU A 109 -28.31 -18.88 0.68
CA GLU A 109 -29.72 -19.23 0.88
C GLU A 109 -30.54 -19.19 -0.42
N ALA A 110 -30.13 -18.39 -1.42
CA ALA A 110 -30.80 -18.33 -2.71
C ALA A 110 -30.56 -19.56 -3.62
N GLU A 111 -29.50 -20.34 -3.41
CA GLU A 111 -29.22 -21.58 -4.16
C GLU A 111 -29.92 -22.84 -3.58
N GLN A 112 -30.68 -22.72 -2.49
CA GLN A 112 -31.36 -23.87 -1.86
C GLN A 112 -32.80 -24.10 -2.31
N ASP A 113 -33.32 -23.33 -3.27
CA ASP A 113 -34.70 -23.45 -3.77
C ASP A 113 -34.74 -23.73 -5.29
N GLU A 114 -34.03 -24.79 -5.74
CA GLU A 114 -34.16 -25.34 -7.09
C GLU A 114 -34.82 -26.73 -7.09
N ASP A 115 -36.15 -26.74 -6.97
CA ASP A 115 -37.01 -27.90 -7.30
C ASP A 115 -37.49 -27.81 -8.78
N ALA A 116 -36.55 -27.54 -9.69
CA ALA A 116 -36.79 -27.53 -11.14
C ALA A 116 -36.03 -28.69 -11.83
N PRO A 117 -36.67 -29.48 -12.69
CA PRO A 117 -36.01 -30.62 -13.33
C PRO A 117 -35.08 -30.13 -14.44
N VAL A 118 -33.78 -30.04 -14.14
CA VAL A 118 -32.74 -29.83 -15.15
C VAL A 118 -32.51 -31.15 -15.90
N GLU A 119 -32.88 -31.17 -17.18
CA GLU A 119 -32.61 -32.27 -18.11
C GLU A 119 -31.12 -32.32 -18.45
N ALA A 120 -30.33 -32.96 -17.58
CA ALA A 120 -28.90 -33.14 -17.75
C ALA A 120 -28.60 -34.05 -18.96
N THR A 121 -27.93 -33.48 -19.96
CA THR A 121 -27.40 -34.24 -21.09
C THR A 121 -26.16 -34.99 -20.62
N ALA A 122 -26.23 -36.31 -20.53
CA ALA A 122 -25.17 -37.16 -20.00
C ALA A 122 -23.89 -37.08 -20.86
N PRO A 123 -22.69 -36.91 -20.27
CA PRO A 123 -21.44 -37.03 -21.00
C PRO A 123 -21.17 -38.49 -21.38
N ALA A 124 -20.57 -38.68 -22.56
CA ALA A 124 -20.27 -39.99 -23.13
C ALA A 124 -19.39 -40.85 -22.18
N PRO A 125 -19.63 -42.17 -22.11
CA PRO A 125 -18.91 -43.06 -21.21
C PRO A 125 -17.43 -43.15 -21.61
N ARG A 126 -16.54 -42.96 -20.63
CA ARG A 126 -15.09 -43.25 -20.78
C ARG A 126 -14.89 -44.75 -20.99
N PRO A 127 -13.96 -45.17 -21.88
CA PRO A 127 -13.62 -46.57 -22.07
C PRO A 127 -13.02 -47.16 -20.78
N ALA A 128 -13.51 -48.34 -20.40
CA ALA A 128 -13.05 -49.06 -19.22
C ALA A 128 -11.56 -49.40 -19.33
N PRO A 129 -10.79 -49.30 -18.22
CA PRO A 129 -9.42 -49.79 -18.19
C PRO A 129 -9.38 -51.32 -18.39
N PRO A 130 -8.29 -51.86 -18.97
CA PRO A 130 -8.13 -53.29 -19.17
C PRO A 130 -8.07 -54.05 -17.84
N PRO A 131 -8.56 -55.30 -17.80
CA PRO A 131 -8.60 -56.10 -16.58
C PRO A 131 -7.18 -56.34 -16.05
N GLU A 132 -7.00 -56.00 -14.78
CA GLU A 132 -5.81 -56.24 -13.99
C GLU A 132 -5.54 -57.76 -13.89
N VAL A 133 -4.34 -58.19 -14.25
CA VAL A 133 -3.93 -59.59 -14.17
C VAL A 133 -3.76 -59.95 -12.70
N GLU A 134 -4.72 -60.72 -12.20
CA GLU A 134 -4.78 -61.31 -10.86
C GLU A 134 -3.52 -62.16 -10.60
N ARG A 135 -2.51 -61.57 -9.95
CA ARG A 135 -1.37 -62.31 -9.42
C ARG A 135 -1.85 -63.10 -8.20
N ALA A 136 -1.89 -64.42 -8.35
CA ALA A 136 -2.11 -65.37 -7.27
C ALA A 136 -1.20 -65.06 -6.07
N ALA A 137 -1.80 -64.57 -4.99
CA ALA A 137 -1.14 -64.37 -3.71
C ALA A 137 -0.74 -65.73 -3.12
N GLN A 138 0.54 -65.88 -2.80
CA GLN A 138 1.03 -66.97 -1.96
C GLN A 138 0.46 -66.79 -0.54
N PRO A 139 -0.01 -67.87 0.11
CA PRO A 139 -0.53 -67.79 1.47
C PRO A 139 0.60 -67.44 2.44
N ALA A 140 0.49 -66.27 3.09
CA ALA A 140 1.36 -65.89 4.19
C ALA A 140 1.20 -66.87 5.38
N PRO A 141 2.29 -67.21 6.08
CA PRO A 141 2.24 -68.07 7.25
C PRO A 141 1.41 -67.39 8.36
N VAL A 142 0.46 -68.14 8.90
CA VAL A 142 -0.38 -67.76 10.05
C VAL A 142 0.53 -67.37 11.23
N PRO A 143 0.50 -66.11 11.71
CA PRO A 143 1.25 -65.74 12.89
C PRO A 143 0.67 -66.46 14.11
N ALA A 144 1.55 -67.10 14.89
CA ALA A 144 1.20 -67.75 16.13
C ALA A 144 0.49 -66.76 17.07
N GLN A 145 -0.65 -67.17 17.63
CA GLN A 145 -1.34 -66.37 18.65
C GLN A 145 -0.40 -66.09 19.82
N PRO A 146 -0.14 -64.81 20.15
CA PRO A 146 0.68 -64.47 21.30
C PRO A 146 -0.04 -64.90 22.58
N VAL A 147 0.68 -65.65 23.40
CA VAL A 147 0.26 -66.04 24.75
C VAL A 147 -0.05 -64.76 25.54
N PRO A 148 -1.15 -64.68 26.31
CA PRO A 148 -1.46 -63.50 27.11
C PRO A 148 -0.39 -63.34 28.18
N ALA A 149 0.52 -62.37 27.99
CA ALA A 149 1.44 -61.96 29.03
C ALA A 149 0.62 -61.22 30.09
N GLU A 150 0.76 -61.65 31.35
CA GLU A 150 0.20 -60.95 32.50
C GLU A 150 0.65 -59.47 32.48
N PRO A 151 -0.24 -58.51 32.77
CA PRO A 151 0.09 -57.09 32.75
C PRO A 151 1.13 -56.81 33.84
N ILE A 152 2.40 -56.73 33.43
CA ILE A 152 3.47 -56.21 34.27
C ILE A 152 3.08 -54.75 34.54
N ALA A 153 2.77 -54.44 35.80
CA ALA A 153 2.52 -53.08 36.24
C ALA A 153 3.74 -52.23 35.86
N ALA A 154 3.60 -51.43 34.80
CA ALA A 154 4.65 -50.55 34.34
C ALA A 154 5.01 -49.62 35.49
N GLU A 155 6.26 -49.72 35.99
CA GLU A 155 6.79 -48.71 36.90
C GLU A 155 6.61 -47.35 36.23
N PRO A 156 6.05 -46.35 36.93
CA PRO A 156 5.87 -45.02 36.36
C PRO A 156 7.23 -44.51 35.90
N LEU A 157 7.35 -44.28 34.59
CA LEU A 157 8.55 -43.69 34.01
C LEU A 157 8.88 -42.42 34.81
N PRO A 158 10.15 -42.23 35.21
CA PRO A 158 10.54 -41.02 35.94
C PRO A 158 10.09 -39.80 35.14
N ALA A 159 9.38 -38.88 35.81
CA ALA A 159 8.90 -37.66 35.20
C ALA A 159 10.07 -36.97 34.48
N GLN A 160 9.93 -36.75 33.17
CA GLN A 160 10.94 -36.01 32.44
C GLN A 160 11.06 -34.61 33.07
N PRO A 161 12.29 -34.10 33.28
CA PRO A 161 12.46 -32.77 33.85
C PRO A 161 11.71 -31.77 32.98
N THR A 162 10.84 -30.97 33.61
CA THR A 162 10.14 -29.88 32.94
C THR A 162 11.17 -28.96 32.30
N PRO A 163 11.10 -28.70 30.98
CA PRO A 163 12.02 -27.77 30.33
C PRO A 163 11.95 -26.41 31.02
N ALA A 164 13.09 -25.73 31.15
CA ALA A 164 13.12 -24.37 31.66
C ALA A 164 12.28 -23.46 30.74
N PRO A 165 11.58 -22.46 31.29
CA PRO A 165 10.77 -21.55 30.48
C PRO A 165 11.65 -20.84 29.44
N PHE A 166 11.12 -20.69 28.23
CA PHE A 166 11.80 -19.95 27.17
C PHE A 166 11.92 -18.48 27.55
N THR A 167 13.15 -17.97 27.61
CA THR A 167 13.45 -16.56 27.84
C THR A 167 14.30 -16.04 26.69
N ALA A 168 13.78 -15.07 25.94
CA ALA A 168 14.52 -14.38 24.90
C ALA A 168 14.34 -12.87 25.06
N THR A 169 15.40 -12.13 24.78
CA THR A 169 15.34 -10.67 24.66
C THR A 169 14.55 -10.34 23.41
N PRO A 170 13.54 -9.45 23.44
CA PRO A 170 12.90 -8.96 22.23
C PRO A 170 13.95 -8.41 21.27
N LEU A 171 13.80 -8.70 19.97
CA LEU A 171 14.72 -8.24 18.94
C LEU A 171 13.97 -7.38 17.93
N THR A 172 14.67 -6.41 17.35
CA THR A 172 14.16 -5.56 16.26
C THR A 172 14.84 -5.96 14.96
N LEU A 173 14.05 -6.09 13.89
CA LEU A 173 14.51 -6.40 12.55
C LEU A 173 14.54 -5.12 11.70
N VAL A 174 15.69 -4.83 11.10
CA VAL A 174 15.87 -3.59 10.31
C VAL A 174 16.47 -3.89 8.96
N ARG A 175 15.90 -3.29 7.92
CA ARG A 175 16.48 -3.34 6.57
C ARG A 175 17.94 -2.90 6.56
N LYS A 176 18.80 -3.61 5.86
CA LYS A 176 20.16 -3.17 5.56
C LYS A 176 20.12 -1.98 4.60
N VAL A 177 21.12 -1.11 4.74
CA VAL A 177 21.44 -0.05 3.78
C VAL A 177 21.68 -0.69 2.41
N ARG A 178 21.13 -0.10 1.35
CA ARG A 178 21.37 -0.48 -0.04
C ARG A 178 22.52 0.32 -0.65
N GLU A 179 23.34 -0.37 -1.42
CA GLU A 179 24.53 0.15 -2.10
C GLU A 179 24.44 -0.25 -3.59
N PRO A 180 24.76 0.67 -4.51
CA PRO A 180 24.76 0.36 -5.94
C PRO A 180 25.77 -0.74 -6.26
N GLY A 181 25.34 -1.74 -7.05
CA GLY A 181 26.22 -2.78 -7.59
C GLY A 181 26.67 -3.87 -6.59
N ARG A 182 26.28 -3.80 -5.31
CA ARG A 182 26.46 -4.92 -4.38
C ARG A 182 25.46 -6.04 -4.72
N ASP A 183 25.95 -7.28 -4.69
CA ASP A 183 25.08 -8.45 -4.71
C ASP A 183 24.55 -8.71 -3.30
N TRP A 184 23.23 -8.60 -3.16
CA TRP A 184 22.49 -8.75 -1.90
C TRP A 184 21.98 -10.16 -1.68
N PHE A 185 21.96 -10.98 -2.74
CA PHE A 185 21.38 -12.32 -2.67
C PHE A 185 22.22 -13.27 -1.83
N GLY A 186 23.43 -12.87 -1.40
CA GLY A 186 24.31 -13.62 -0.51
C GLY A 186 24.08 -13.38 0.99
N ASP A 187 23.21 -12.46 1.39
CA ASP A 187 22.93 -12.20 2.81
C ASP A 187 22.26 -13.39 3.50
N SER A 188 22.52 -13.55 4.81
CA SER A 188 22.05 -14.66 5.64
C SER A 188 20.65 -14.46 6.22
N SER A 189 20.25 -13.19 6.37
CA SER A 189 18.96 -12.78 6.92
C SER A 189 18.28 -11.78 5.97
N TRP A 190 17.02 -12.01 5.60
CA TRP A 190 16.25 -11.14 4.70
C TRP A 190 14.73 -11.27 4.85
N PHE A 191 14.01 -10.27 4.32
CA PHE A 191 12.56 -10.27 4.06
C PHE A 191 12.28 -10.58 2.59
N GLY A 192 11.12 -11.18 2.31
CA GLY A 192 10.58 -11.44 0.97
C GLY A 192 11.52 -12.24 0.06
N GLY A 193 11.28 -12.20 -1.24
CA GLY A 193 12.03 -12.96 -2.24
C GLY A 193 11.78 -14.46 -2.13
N LEU A 194 12.83 -15.24 -2.35
CA LEU A 194 12.78 -16.70 -2.27
C LEU A 194 13.50 -17.20 -1.00
N PRO A 195 12.99 -18.26 -0.34
CA PRO A 195 13.71 -18.94 0.73
C PRO A 195 14.83 -19.83 0.17
N ARG A 196 15.74 -20.25 1.05
CA ARG A 196 16.70 -21.33 0.76
C ARG A 196 16.34 -22.55 1.60
N LEU A 197 15.47 -23.44 1.10
CA LEU A 197 14.94 -24.57 1.88
C LEU A 197 15.80 -25.84 1.78
N GLY A 198 16.68 -25.95 0.79
CA GLY A 198 17.42 -27.18 0.49
C GLY A 198 16.44 -28.31 0.12
N ASP A 199 16.55 -29.44 0.81
CA ASP A 199 15.63 -30.59 0.65
C ASP A 199 14.33 -30.45 1.45
N THR A 200 14.18 -29.39 2.24
CA THR A 200 13.00 -29.17 3.07
C THR A 200 11.81 -28.77 2.19
N PRO A 201 10.64 -29.44 2.30
CA PRO A 201 9.49 -29.10 1.48
C PRO A 201 8.97 -27.70 1.79
N TRP A 202 8.42 -27.04 0.77
CA TRP A 202 7.72 -25.76 0.93
C TRP A 202 6.50 -25.93 1.86
N PRO A 203 6.33 -25.12 2.91
CA PRO A 203 5.20 -25.22 3.84
C PRO A 203 3.85 -25.04 3.17
N ARG A 204 2.87 -25.83 3.61
CA ARG A 204 1.52 -25.85 3.07
C ARG A 204 0.50 -25.77 4.21
N ASP A 205 -0.63 -25.12 3.95
CA ASP A 205 -1.75 -25.07 4.88
C ASP A 205 -2.48 -26.43 4.99
N LEU A 206 -3.54 -26.48 5.81
CA LEU A 206 -4.37 -27.68 5.98
C LEU A 206 -5.13 -28.10 4.71
N SER A 207 -5.34 -27.17 3.78
CA SER A 207 -5.94 -27.43 2.46
C SER A 207 -4.90 -27.91 1.44
N GLY A 208 -3.62 -27.91 1.82
CA GLY A 208 -2.51 -28.27 0.96
C GLY A 208 -2.00 -27.13 0.07
N ILE A 209 -2.46 -25.89 0.25
CA ILE A 209 -2.02 -24.71 -0.52
C ILE A 209 -0.68 -24.23 0.02
N ALA A 210 0.25 -23.85 -0.88
CA ALA A 210 1.56 -23.33 -0.50
C ALA A 210 1.44 -21.98 0.24
N LEU A 211 2.19 -21.82 1.33
CA LEU A 211 2.18 -20.57 2.10
C LEU A 211 3.11 -19.51 1.49
N PRO A 212 2.73 -18.22 1.47
CA PRO A 212 3.63 -17.11 1.07
C PRO A 212 4.86 -16.99 1.98
N PHE A 213 6.05 -16.80 1.41
CA PHE A 213 7.28 -16.62 2.17
C PHE A 213 7.44 -15.17 2.66
N LEU A 214 7.79 -14.99 3.94
CA LEU A 214 7.93 -13.67 4.58
C LEU A 214 9.39 -13.31 4.86
N ALA A 215 10.14 -14.22 5.49
CA ALA A 215 11.49 -13.91 5.95
C ALA A 215 12.33 -15.18 6.16
N GLN A 216 13.64 -15.07 6.00
CA GLN A 216 14.58 -16.06 6.49
C GLN A 216 15.61 -15.36 7.38
N ILE A 217 15.79 -15.86 8.61
CA ILE A 217 16.61 -15.19 9.64
C ILE A 217 17.65 -16.17 10.15
N ASP A 218 18.93 -15.78 10.09
CA ASP A 218 20.04 -16.55 10.61
C ASP A 218 20.00 -16.60 12.14
N LEU A 219 20.07 -17.81 12.68
CA LEU A 219 20.09 -18.04 14.12
C LEU A 219 21.38 -17.53 14.79
N ALA A 220 22.47 -17.41 14.03
CA ALA A 220 23.70 -16.79 14.52
C ALA A 220 23.51 -15.28 14.76
N ASP A 221 22.75 -14.58 13.91
CA ASP A 221 22.43 -13.16 14.08
C ASP A 221 21.57 -12.95 15.33
N ILE A 222 20.55 -13.81 15.54
CA ILE A 222 19.73 -13.82 16.75
C ILE A 222 20.57 -14.08 18.00
N ALA A 223 21.44 -15.09 17.98
CA ALA A 223 22.27 -15.46 19.12
C ALA A 223 23.31 -14.38 19.49
N ALA A 224 23.78 -13.60 18.49
CA ALA A 224 24.67 -12.46 18.73
C ALA A 224 23.97 -11.34 19.52
N CYS A 225 22.66 -11.15 19.31
CA CYS A 225 21.86 -10.15 20.00
C CYS A 225 21.20 -10.65 21.30
N SER A 226 21.02 -11.97 21.47
CA SER A 226 20.44 -12.59 22.66
C SER A 226 21.33 -13.71 23.21
N ALA A 227 22.41 -13.32 23.92
CA ALA A 227 23.41 -14.25 24.43
C ALA A 227 22.89 -15.25 25.47
N GLU A 228 21.80 -14.90 26.16
CA GLU A 228 21.19 -15.70 27.24
C GLU A 228 20.11 -16.68 26.74
N GLY A 229 19.71 -16.59 25.47
CA GLY A 229 18.65 -17.42 24.90
C GLY A 229 19.03 -18.90 24.76
N SER A 230 18.03 -19.77 24.92
CA SER A 230 18.14 -21.21 24.67
C SER A 230 18.06 -21.59 23.18
N LEU A 231 18.02 -20.61 22.28
CA LEU A 231 17.89 -20.84 20.85
C LEU A 231 19.13 -21.53 20.27
N PRO A 232 18.96 -22.37 19.23
CA PRO A 232 20.09 -22.87 18.47
C PRO A 232 20.91 -21.70 17.91
N ARG A 233 22.24 -21.85 17.86
CA ARG A 233 23.17 -20.78 17.45
C ARG A 233 23.58 -20.84 15.97
N ALA A 234 22.99 -21.76 15.22
CA ALA A 234 23.36 -22.04 13.85
C ALA A 234 22.16 -22.59 13.09
N GLY A 235 22.15 -22.35 11.77
CA GLY A 235 20.98 -22.59 10.92
C GLY A 235 20.18 -21.31 10.72
N SER A 236 19.00 -21.42 10.15
CA SER A 236 18.09 -20.29 9.99
C SER A 236 16.64 -20.69 10.30
N LEU A 237 15.80 -19.70 10.55
CA LEU A 237 14.35 -19.86 10.59
C LEU A 237 13.78 -19.27 9.31
N ALA A 238 13.14 -20.08 8.48
CA ALA A 238 12.31 -19.61 7.38
C ALA A 238 10.86 -19.44 7.86
N VAL A 239 10.28 -18.30 7.54
CA VAL A 239 8.98 -17.84 8.04
C VAL A 239 8.04 -17.64 6.87
N PHE A 240 6.86 -18.24 6.96
CA PHE A 240 5.80 -18.21 5.97
C PHE A 240 4.50 -17.72 6.59
N LEU A 241 3.63 -17.14 5.77
CA LEU A 241 2.36 -16.59 6.19
C LEU A 241 1.31 -17.71 6.33
N GLY A 242 1.22 -18.29 7.52
CA GLY A 242 0.21 -19.29 7.87
C GLY A 242 0.60 -20.16 9.07
N ASP A 243 -0.36 -20.94 9.57
CA ASP A 243 -0.13 -21.90 10.65
C ASP A 243 0.92 -22.94 10.24
N GLY A 244 1.82 -23.29 11.17
CA GLY A 244 2.95 -24.17 10.89
C GLY A 244 3.99 -23.58 9.92
N GLY A 245 3.89 -22.29 9.60
CA GLY A 245 4.75 -21.59 8.66
C GLY A 245 6.17 -21.31 9.14
N VAL A 246 6.64 -21.90 10.25
CA VAL A 246 8.00 -21.69 10.76
C VAL A 246 8.83 -22.95 10.57
N VAL A 247 9.84 -22.85 9.71
CA VAL A 247 10.67 -23.98 9.31
C VAL A 247 12.11 -23.78 9.81
N PRO A 248 12.61 -24.62 10.72
CA PRO A 248 14.02 -24.63 11.08
C PRO A 248 14.85 -25.24 9.95
N LEU A 249 15.90 -24.55 9.55
CA LEU A 249 16.83 -24.98 8.50
C LEU A 249 18.21 -25.23 9.10
N ALA A 250 18.90 -26.25 8.60
CA ALA A 250 20.22 -26.64 9.08
C ALA A 250 21.32 -25.64 8.64
N VAL A 251 22.49 -25.73 9.28
CA VAL A 251 23.63 -24.81 9.09
C VAL A 251 24.25 -24.89 7.69
N ASP A 252 24.10 -26.03 7.02
CA ASP A 252 24.77 -26.37 5.77
C ASP A 252 23.97 -26.02 4.53
N VAL A 253 22.89 -25.24 4.66
CA VAL A 253 22.08 -24.78 3.54
C VAL A 253 22.82 -23.65 2.79
N THR A 254 23.89 -24.04 2.11
CA THR A 254 24.46 -23.36 0.94
C THR A 254 23.59 -23.57 -0.30
N ALA A 255 22.36 -24.03 -0.12
CA ALA A 255 21.43 -24.30 -1.19
C ALA A 255 21.10 -23.01 -1.94
N ASP A 256 20.89 -23.17 -3.24
CA ASP A 256 20.29 -22.15 -4.08
C ASP A 256 18.87 -21.81 -3.59
N PHE A 257 18.33 -20.70 -4.07
CA PHE A 257 16.94 -20.35 -3.82
C PHE A 257 16.01 -21.47 -4.28
N THR A 258 14.99 -21.74 -3.48
CA THR A 258 13.99 -22.77 -3.78
C THR A 258 12.92 -22.17 -4.69
N ASP A 259 12.70 -22.77 -5.86
CA ASP A 259 11.65 -22.35 -6.78
C ASP A 259 10.26 -22.43 -6.11
N PRO A 260 9.39 -21.42 -6.32
CA PRO A 260 8.08 -21.41 -5.68
C PRO A 260 7.17 -22.49 -6.29
N PRO A 261 6.30 -23.12 -5.49
CA PRO A 261 5.28 -24.02 -6.01
C PRO A 261 4.33 -23.34 -6.99
N GLN A 262 3.81 -24.08 -7.97
CA GLN A 262 2.88 -23.56 -8.97
C GLN A 262 1.55 -23.07 -8.37
N ASP A 263 1.19 -23.59 -7.20
CA ASP A 263 -0.04 -23.27 -6.47
C ASP A 263 0.18 -22.22 -5.37
N LEU A 264 1.32 -21.52 -5.37
CA LEU A 264 1.56 -20.39 -4.48
C LEU A 264 0.55 -19.27 -4.79
N PRO A 265 -0.23 -18.79 -3.80
CA PRO A 265 -1.11 -17.67 -4.01
C PRO A 265 -0.30 -16.37 -4.24
N PRO A 266 -0.89 -15.39 -4.93
CA PRO A 266 -0.36 -14.03 -4.99
C PRO A 266 0.02 -13.46 -3.61
N ALA A 267 1.18 -12.82 -3.52
CA ALA A 267 1.61 -12.14 -2.30
C ALA A 267 1.00 -10.74 -2.21
N PHE A 268 1.10 -9.98 -3.31
CA PHE A 268 0.57 -8.61 -3.38
C PHE A 268 0.29 -8.21 -4.83
N GLU A 269 -0.33 -7.04 -4.98
CA GLU A 269 -0.51 -6.35 -6.25
C GLU A 269 0.21 -5.01 -6.22
N GLU A 270 1.06 -4.75 -7.22
CA GLU A 270 1.98 -3.61 -7.20
C GLU A 270 1.26 -2.27 -7.26
N GLY A 271 1.40 -1.48 -6.18
CA GLY A 271 0.69 -0.20 -6.03
C GLY A 271 -0.74 -0.34 -5.51
N ALA A 272 -1.20 -1.54 -5.16
CA ALA A 272 -2.48 -1.73 -4.49
C ALA A 272 -2.36 -1.40 -2.98
N ALA A 273 -3.47 -0.96 -2.40
CA ALA A 273 -3.56 -0.68 -0.96
C ALA A 273 -3.71 -1.95 -0.10
N MET A 274 -4.13 -3.07 -0.70
CA MET A 274 -4.45 -4.31 0.01
C MET A 274 -3.51 -5.45 -0.40
N PRO A 275 -3.13 -6.34 0.53
CA PRO A 275 -2.34 -7.52 0.23
C PRO A 275 -3.26 -8.68 -0.21
N PHE A 276 -2.66 -9.75 -0.75
CA PHE A 276 -3.38 -10.96 -1.18
C PHE A 276 -4.52 -10.67 -2.17
N PRO A 277 -4.19 -10.22 -3.40
CA PRO A 277 -5.20 -9.91 -4.39
C PRO A 277 -6.06 -11.15 -4.68
N GLN A 278 -7.38 -10.96 -4.69
CA GLN A 278 -8.34 -12.03 -4.98
C GLN A 278 -8.31 -12.45 -6.45
N HIS A 279 -7.82 -11.58 -7.32
CA HIS A 279 -7.72 -11.77 -8.74
C HIS A 279 -6.29 -11.55 -9.20
N THR A 280 -5.84 -12.35 -10.16
CA THR A 280 -4.51 -12.18 -10.74
C THR A 280 -4.59 -11.16 -11.87
N SER A 281 -3.76 -10.13 -11.80
CA SER A 281 -3.56 -9.11 -12.82
C SER A 281 -2.10 -9.13 -13.30
N ARG A 282 -1.73 -8.19 -14.17
CA ARG A 282 -0.33 -8.02 -14.62
C ARG A 282 0.56 -7.39 -13.56
N LEU A 283 -0.06 -6.77 -12.55
CA LEU A 283 0.57 -6.14 -11.41
C LEU A 283 0.72 -7.11 -10.24
N THR A 284 0.06 -8.27 -10.29
CA THR A 284 0.21 -9.33 -9.32
C THR A 284 1.66 -9.80 -9.23
N ARG A 285 2.12 -9.99 -7.99
CA ARG A 285 3.43 -10.54 -7.64
C ARG A 285 3.23 -11.70 -6.66
N TRP A 286 3.95 -12.80 -6.88
CA TRP A 286 3.83 -14.03 -6.09
C TRP A 286 4.77 -14.05 -4.87
N LEU A 287 5.72 -13.13 -4.81
CA LEU A 287 6.73 -13.05 -3.77
C LEU A 287 6.83 -11.59 -3.33
N PHE A 288 6.89 -11.35 -2.02
CA PHE A 288 7.22 -10.02 -1.50
C PHE A 288 8.62 -9.58 -1.97
N PRO A 289 8.92 -8.27 -2.01
CA PRO A 289 10.22 -7.80 -2.42
C PRO A 289 11.36 -8.29 -1.50
N TYR A 290 12.48 -8.70 -2.10
CA TYR A 290 13.64 -9.18 -1.35
C TYR A 290 14.37 -8.02 -0.67
N TRP A 291 14.57 -8.07 0.65
CA TRP A 291 15.35 -7.07 1.39
C TRP A 291 16.20 -7.66 2.51
N PRO A 292 17.54 -7.58 2.46
CA PRO A 292 18.41 -8.04 3.54
C PRO A 292 18.20 -7.28 4.84
N ILE A 293 18.30 -7.95 5.97
CA ILE A 293 18.05 -7.35 7.29
C ILE A 293 19.23 -7.51 8.25
N GLU A 294 19.21 -6.70 9.29
CA GLU A 294 20.02 -6.76 10.50
C GLU A 294 19.11 -7.05 11.69
N VAL A 295 19.62 -7.83 12.64
CA VAL A 295 18.96 -8.11 13.90
C VAL A 295 19.59 -7.24 14.99
N HIS A 296 18.77 -6.62 15.82
CA HIS A 296 19.22 -5.74 16.91
C HIS A 296 18.54 -6.13 18.21
N ALA A 297 19.26 -6.01 19.34
CA ALA A 297 18.69 -6.32 20.65
C ALA A 297 17.78 -5.20 21.16
N GLY A 298 16.55 -5.54 21.54
CA GLY A 298 15.56 -4.63 22.11
C GLY A 298 15.31 -3.39 21.25
N ASP A 299 15.03 -2.27 21.92
CA ASP A 299 14.79 -0.96 21.30
C ASP A 299 16.11 -0.21 21.02
N ALA A 300 17.24 -0.91 20.82
CA ALA A 300 18.57 -0.31 20.66
C ALA A 300 18.67 0.71 19.51
N ILE A 301 17.72 0.69 18.60
CA ILE A 301 17.62 1.55 17.43
C ILE A 301 17.03 2.92 17.79
N GLY A 302 16.40 3.02 18.98
CA GLY A 302 15.79 4.22 19.51
C GLY A 302 14.55 4.65 18.74
N THR A 303 13.71 5.48 19.36
CA THR A 303 12.54 6.11 18.71
C THR A 303 12.94 7.13 17.64
N ALA A 304 14.23 7.49 17.55
CA ALA A 304 14.75 8.48 16.59
C ALA A 304 14.66 8.03 15.12
N LEU A 305 14.29 6.77 14.88
CA LEU A 305 14.08 6.21 13.54
C LEU A 305 12.63 5.81 13.29
N GLU A 306 11.71 6.08 14.22
CA GLU A 306 10.28 5.89 13.96
C GLU A 306 9.88 6.81 12.81
N ARG A 307 9.51 6.17 11.70
CA ARG A 307 8.83 6.82 10.58
C ARG A 307 7.37 6.95 11.00
N ASP A 308 6.70 8.02 10.58
CA ASP A 308 5.29 8.31 10.87
C ASP A 308 4.48 8.53 9.58
N HIS A 309 5.05 8.16 8.43
CA HIS A 309 4.42 8.33 7.14
C HIS A 309 4.85 7.25 6.14
N PRO A 310 3.99 6.90 5.16
CA PRO A 310 4.38 6.08 4.02
C PRO A 310 5.55 6.71 3.25
N PHE A 311 6.24 5.88 2.49
CA PHE A 311 7.21 6.34 1.51
C PHE A 311 6.47 7.01 0.38
N TYR A 312 6.80 8.29 0.20
CA TYR A 312 6.41 9.07 -0.94
C TYR A 312 7.67 9.63 -1.58
N ALA A 313 7.73 9.54 -2.91
CA ALA A 313 8.73 10.23 -3.72
C ALA A 313 8.56 11.77 -3.68
N VAL A 314 7.58 12.29 -2.93
CA VAL A 314 7.51 13.72 -2.58
C VAL A 314 8.81 14.11 -1.87
N GLY A 315 9.50 15.11 -2.44
CA GLY A 315 10.85 15.50 -2.01
C GLY A 315 12.00 14.96 -2.86
N VAL A 316 11.75 14.28 -3.99
CA VAL A 316 12.76 14.06 -5.08
C VAL A 316 13.14 15.40 -5.79
N GLY A 317 12.72 16.54 -5.24
CA GLY A 317 12.69 17.84 -5.90
C GLY A 317 11.35 17.97 -6.61
N GLU A 318 10.48 18.85 -6.13
CA GLU A 318 9.39 19.34 -6.97
C GLU A 318 9.94 20.51 -7.81
N PRO A 319 9.72 20.52 -9.13
CA PRO A 319 8.98 19.54 -9.93
C PRO A 319 9.74 18.20 -10.07
N VAL A 320 9.02 17.06 -10.18
CA VAL A 320 9.65 15.73 -10.36
C VAL A 320 10.62 15.77 -11.54
N GLU A 321 11.92 15.73 -11.25
CA GLU A 321 12.98 15.88 -12.27
C GLU A 321 13.41 14.55 -12.88
N THR A 322 13.06 13.42 -12.26
CA THR A 322 13.49 12.07 -12.68
C THR A 322 12.33 11.10 -12.58
N LEU A 323 12.08 10.38 -13.66
CA LEU A 323 11.12 9.28 -13.75
C LEU A 323 11.74 8.14 -14.56
N TRP A 324 11.32 6.90 -14.29
CA TRP A 324 11.80 5.71 -14.99
C TRP A 324 10.73 5.12 -15.89
N TRP A 325 11.14 4.41 -16.94
CA TRP A 325 10.24 3.70 -17.85
C TRP A 325 9.33 2.70 -17.14
N HIS A 326 9.79 2.12 -16.05
CA HIS A 326 9.01 1.29 -15.14
C HIS A 326 7.70 1.96 -14.73
N SER A 327 7.73 3.24 -14.38
CA SER A 327 6.53 3.99 -13.96
C SER A 327 5.50 4.12 -15.09
N VAL A 328 5.98 4.31 -16.33
CA VAL A 328 5.11 4.42 -17.51
C VAL A 328 4.54 3.06 -17.89
N GLN A 329 5.32 1.99 -17.75
CA GLN A 329 4.88 0.61 -17.94
C GLN A 329 3.83 0.21 -16.89
N HIS A 330 4.06 0.54 -15.62
CA HIS A 330 3.10 0.37 -14.54
C HIS A 330 1.79 1.13 -14.83
N PHE A 331 1.88 2.38 -15.28
CA PHE A 331 0.71 3.17 -15.68
C PHE A 331 -0.08 2.51 -16.83
N ALA A 332 0.60 1.95 -17.84
CA ALA A 332 -0.06 1.19 -18.90
C ALA A 332 -0.74 -0.09 -18.37
N ASP A 333 -0.11 -0.78 -17.42
CA ASP A 333 -0.70 -1.96 -16.78
C ASP A 333 -1.94 -1.58 -15.95
N ARG A 334 -1.93 -0.45 -15.23
CA ARG A 334 -3.11 0.07 -14.50
C ARG A 334 -4.25 0.47 -15.44
N LEU A 335 -3.95 1.12 -16.57
CA LEU A 335 -4.95 1.45 -17.60
C LEU A 335 -5.60 0.19 -18.17
N ARG A 336 -4.82 -0.87 -18.38
CA ARG A 336 -5.33 -2.16 -18.86
C ARG A 336 -6.19 -2.85 -17.83
N GLU A 337 -5.75 -2.89 -16.57
CA GLU A 337 -6.53 -3.43 -15.46
C GLU A 337 -7.87 -2.69 -15.33
N GLY A 338 -7.85 -1.36 -15.37
CA GLY A 338 -9.07 -0.54 -15.37
C GLY A 338 -10.00 -0.85 -16.54
N LEU A 339 -9.46 -1.10 -17.75
CA LEU A 339 -10.24 -1.55 -18.90
C LEU A 339 -10.85 -2.95 -18.69
N GLU A 340 -10.12 -3.88 -18.08
CA GLU A 340 -10.60 -5.23 -17.77
C GLU A 340 -11.71 -5.21 -16.71
N GLN A 341 -11.66 -4.27 -15.76
CA GLN A 341 -12.64 -4.11 -14.68
C GLN A 341 -13.80 -3.14 -15.04
N ALA A 342 -13.72 -2.46 -16.18
CA ALA A 342 -14.67 -1.44 -16.66
C ALA A 342 -16.14 -1.88 -16.71
N ASP A 343 -16.40 -3.18 -16.85
CA ASP A 343 -17.77 -3.70 -16.96
C ASP A 343 -18.55 -3.59 -15.64
N ALA A 344 -17.87 -3.68 -14.49
CA ALA A 344 -18.50 -3.59 -13.18
C ALA A 344 -19.13 -2.21 -12.89
N PRO A 345 -18.41 -1.07 -13.01
CA PRO A 345 -19.03 0.25 -12.80
C PRO A 345 -20.13 0.55 -13.82
N ILE A 346 -20.00 0.10 -15.07
CA ILE A 346 -21.07 0.25 -16.09
C ILE A 346 -22.32 -0.54 -15.70
N ALA A 347 -22.15 -1.78 -15.23
CA ALA A 347 -23.26 -2.59 -14.75
C ALA A 347 -23.96 -1.94 -13.54
N ALA A 348 -23.18 -1.37 -12.61
CA ALA A 348 -23.70 -0.62 -11.47
C ALA A 348 -24.51 0.62 -11.92
N HIS A 349 -24.01 1.44 -12.85
CA HIS A 349 -24.76 2.58 -13.38
C HIS A 349 -26.05 2.16 -14.11
N ARG A 350 -26.01 1.06 -14.86
CA ARG A 350 -27.22 0.51 -15.50
C ARG A 350 -28.26 0.05 -14.47
N ALA A 351 -27.82 -0.57 -13.37
CA ALA A 351 -28.70 -0.98 -12.28
C ALA A 351 -29.32 0.25 -11.58
N ASN A 352 -28.51 1.27 -11.28
CA ASN A 352 -28.98 2.53 -10.69
C ASN A 352 -30.01 3.23 -11.59
N LEU A 353 -29.74 3.30 -12.90
CA LEU A 353 -30.67 3.87 -13.87
C LEU A 353 -31.98 3.07 -13.97
N LEU A 354 -31.92 1.74 -13.90
CA LEU A 354 -33.11 0.90 -13.85
C LEU A 354 -33.95 1.19 -12.60
N GLN A 355 -33.29 1.25 -11.44
CA GLN A 355 -33.94 1.56 -10.16
C GLN A 355 -34.57 2.95 -10.17
N ALA A 356 -33.87 3.98 -10.66
CA ALA A 356 -34.41 5.34 -10.77
C ALA A 356 -35.65 5.40 -11.68
N ARG A 357 -35.64 4.65 -12.80
CA ARG A 357 -36.81 4.54 -13.70
C ARG A 357 -37.98 3.80 -13.06
N GLU A 358 -37.73 2.81 -12.21
CA GLU A 358 -38.77 2.17 -11.42
C GLU A 358 -39.34 3.12 -10.38
N GLU A 359 -38.49 3.94 -9.75
CA GLU A 359 -38.93 4.93 -8.77
C GLU A 359 -39.77 6.03 -9.41
N LEU A 360 -39.33 6.58 -10.54
CA LEU A 360 -40.12 7.54 -11.30
C LEU A 360 -41.51 6.98 -11.64
N LYS A 361 -41.61 5.68 -12.01
CA LYS A 361 -42.93 5.06 -12.25
C LYS A 361 -43.77 4.96 -10.98
N ARG A 362 -43.17 4.77 -9.79
CA ARG A 362 -43.92 4.77 -8.53
C ARG A 362 -44.46 6.18 -8.24
N ILE A 363 -43.60 7.19 -8.34
CA ILE A 363 -43.92 8.62 -8.19
C ILE A 363 -45.02 9.05 -9.18
N GLU A 364 -44.93 8.66 -10.46
CA GLU A 364 -45.95 8.97 -11.48
C GLU A 364 -47.32 8.33 -11.23
N ASN A 365 -47.36 7.20 -10.48
CA ASN A 365 -48.60 6.50 -10.17
C ASN A 365 -49.26 6.98 -8.86
N ASP A 366 -48.57 7.78 -8.06
CA ASP A 366 -49.12 8.36 -6.83
C ASP A 366 -49.80 9.71 -7.14
N PRO A 367 -51.13 9.82 -6.99
CA PRO A 367 -51.86 11.05 -7.29
C PRO A 367 -51.58 12.20 -6.31
N ASP A 368 -51.00 11.91 -5.15
CA ASP A 368 -50.71 12.90 -4.11
C ASP A 368 -49.25 13.41 -4.16
N THR A 369 -48.43 12.91 -5.08
CA THR A 369 -47.03 13.33 -5.30
C THR A 369 -46.91 14.81 -5.66
N ASP A 370 -45.91 15.47 -5.08
CA ASP A 370 -45.56 16.86 -5.38
C ASP A 370 -44.94 16.96 -6.80
N PRO A 371 -45.38 17.89 -7.67
CA PRO A 371 -44.74 18.13 -8.96
C PRO A 371 -43.22 18.32 -8.93
N TYR A 372 -42.66 18.85 -7.83
CA TYR A 372 -41.21 18.99 -7.68
C TYR A 372 -40.51 17.63 -7.54
N GLU A 373 -41.06 16.71 -6.75
CA GLU A 373 -40.51 15.35 -6.58
C GLU A 373 -40.48 14.59 -7.92
N LEU A 374 -41.49 14.82 -8.77
CA LEU A 374 -41.53 14.27 -10.13
C LEU A 374 -40.49 14.91 -11.08
N GLU A 375 -40.21 16.20 -10.91
CA GLU A 375 -39.18 16.91 -11.68
C GLU A 375 -37.78 16.43 -11.27
N ASP A 376 -37.51 16.37 -9.96
CA ASP A 376 -36.26 15.87 -9.38
C ASP A 376 -35.96 14.43 -9.85
N ALA A 377 -36.94 13.53 -9.76
CA ALA A 377 -36.75 12.14 -10.22
C ALA A 377 -36.47 12.01 -11.73
N ARG A 378 -36.92 12.98 -12.55
CA ARG A 378 -36.61 13.02 -13.99
C ARG A 378 -35.22 13.56 -14.25
N GLU A 379 -34.82 14.61 -13.52
CA GLU A 379 -33.47 15.15 -13.55
C GLU A 379 -32.44 14.08 -13.15
N ASP A 380 -32.73 13.30 -12.09
CA ASP A 380 -31.88 12.18 -11.66
C ASP A 380 -31.68 11.14 -12.78
N ILE A 381 -32.76 10.78 -13.49
CA ILE A 381 -32.68 9.85 -14.63
C ILE A 381 -31.86 10.44 -15.77
N GLU A 382 -32.06 11.72 -16.11
CA GLU A 382 -31.29 12.39 -17.15
C GLU A 382 -29.79 12.43 -16.80
N GLY A 383 -29.46 12.73 -15.54
CA GLY A 383 -28.09 12.68 -15.02
C GLY A 383 -27.48 11.27 -15.14
N LEU A 384 -28.19 10.24 -14.67
CA LEU A 384 -27.72 8.85 -14.77
C LEU A 384 -27.57 8.36 -16.22
N GLU A 385 -28.44 8.80 -17.14
CA GLU A 385 -28.31 8.50 -18.56
C GLU A 385 -27.08 9.17 -19.17
N ALA A 386 -26.81 10.43 -18.81
CA ALA A 386 -25.63 11.17 -19.26
C ALA A 386 -24.34 10.54 -18.73
N ASP A 387 -24.29 10.19 -17.44
CA ASP A 387 -23.14 9.52 -16.82
C ASP A 387 -22.87 8.15 -17.45
N LEU A 388 -23.91 7.33 -17.65
CA LEU A 388 -23.76 6.04 -18.30
C LEU A 388 -23.22 6.18 -19.73
N ALA A 389 -23.75 7.13 -20.51
CA ALA A 389 -23.29 7.38 -21.88
C ALA A 389 -21.82 7.83 -21.90
N ARG A 390 -21.44 8.72 -20.96
CA ARG A 390 -20.05 9.17 -20.79
C ARG A 390 -19.12 8.01 -20.47
N ILE A 391 -19.43 7.18 -19.48
CA ILE A 391 -18.59 6.03 -19.08
C ILE A 391 -18.50 4.98 -20.20
N GLU A 392 -19.59 4.76 -20.95
CA GLU A 392 -19.56 3.88 -22.13
C GLU A 392 -18.65 4.44 -23.26
N GLU A 393 -18.63 5.76 -23.47
CA GLU A 393 -17.70 6.43 -24.39
C GLU A 393 -16.24 6.35 -23.91
N GLN A 394 -16.00 6.53 -22.61
CA GLN A 394 -14.68 6.35 -22.00
C GLN A 394 -14.16 4.93 -22.24
N ARG A 395 -14.97 3.90 -21.94
CA ARG A 395 -14.63 2.49 -22.19
C ARG A 395 -14.37 2.23 -23.67
N GLY A 396 -15.13 2.86 -24.55
CA GLY A 396 -14.97 2.71 -26.00
C GLY A 396 -13.66 3.29 -26.54
N SER A 397 -13.14 4.35 -25.91
CA SER A 397 -11.92 5.05 -26.38
C SER A 397 -10.64 4.71 -25.61
N LEU A 398 -10.75 4.15 -24.40
CA LEU A 398 -9.61 3.71 -23.59
C LEU A 398 -8.63 2.75 -24.32
N PRO A 399 -9.09 1.79 -25.16
CA PRO A 399 -8.17 0.94 -25.93
C PRO A 399 -7.20 1.72 -26.83
N ASP A 400 -7.61 2.86 -27.40
CA ASP A 400 -6.74 3.67 -28.26
C ASP A 400 -5.64 4.37 -27.44
N MET A 401 -5.98 4.89 -26.25
CA MET A 401 -5.00 5.45 -25.32
C MET A 401 -4.00 4.37 -24.85
N LEU A 402 -4.51 3.19 -24.47
CA LEU A 402 -3.67 2.07 -24.06
C LEU A 402 -2.71 1.66 -25.19
N ALA A 403 -3.20 1.53 -26.43
CA ALA A 403 -2.37 1.17 -27.57
C ALA A 403 -1.27 2.24 -27.84
N ALA A 404 -1.59 3.53 -27.68
CA ALA A 404 -0.62 4.60 -27.80
C ALA A 404 0.47 4.51 -26.71
N LEU A 405 0.08 4.26 -25.46
CA LEU A 405 1.02 4.14 -24.34
C LEU A 405 1.88 2.86 -24.41
N GLU A 406 1.31 1.75 -24.85
CA GLU A 406 2.04 0.50 -25.13
C GLU A 406 3.09 0.73 -26.23
N SER A 407 2.72 1.41 -27.32
CA SER A 407 3.67 1.77 -28.38
C SER A 407 4.76 2.72 -27.86
N PHE A 408 4.44 3.64 -26.95
CA PHE A 408 5.40 4.57 -26.34
C PHE A 408 6.42 3.85 -25.45
N THR A 409 6.01 2.76 -24.78
CA THR A 409 6.85 1.96 -23.86
C THR A 409 7.57 0.78 -24.51
N GLU A 410 7.26 0.45 -25.76
CA GLU A 410 7.80 -0.70 -26.48
C GLU A 410 9.35 -0.68 -26.54
N GLY A 411 9.98 -1.78 -26.14
CA GLY A 411 11.43 -1.96 -26.18
C GLY A 411 12.22 -1.11 -25.17
N ARG A 412 11.55 -0.40 -24.26
CA ARG A 412 12.20 0.41 -23.22
C ARG A 412 12.59 -0.44 -22.02
N ALA A 413 13.82 -0.28 -21.54
CA ALA A 413 14.27 -0.94 -20.33
C ALA A 413 13.61 -0.28 -19.09
N PRO A 414 13.01 -1.03 -18.15
CA PRO A 414 12.25 -0.46 -17.03
C PRO A 414 13.05 0.57 -16.21
N TRP A 415 14.33 0.31 -15.96
CA TRP A 415 15.20 1.17 -15.15
C TRP A 415 15.90 2.27 -15.95
N GLY A 416 15.55 2.44 -17.23
CA GLY A 416 15.97 3.58 -18.01
C GLY A 416 15.26 4.85 -17.52
N VAL A 417 16.02 5.90 -17.29
CA VAL A 417 15.48 7.23 -16.96
C VAL A 417 14.85 7.83 -18.23
N LEU A 418 13.70 8.47 -18.08
CA LEU A 418 13.06 9.22 -19.17
C LEU A 418 13.94 10.42 -19.55
N SER A 419 14.06 10.69 -20.84
CA SER A 419 14.57 11.98 -21.29
C SER A 419 13.59 13.11 -20.92
N GLU A 420 14.06 14.36 -20.91
CA GLU A 420 13.22 15.53 -20.63
C GLU A 420 11.98 15.60 -21.54
N GLN A 421 12.14 15.29 -22.84
CA GLN A 421 11.03 15.26 -23.78
C GLN A 421 10.02 14.14 -23.47
N GLU A 422 10.50 12.96 -23.06
CA GLU A 422 9.63 11.84 -22.68
C GLU A 422 8.90 12.13 -21.36
N LEU A 423 9.56 12.78 -20.41
CA LEU A 423 8.94 13.23 -19.17
C LEU A 423 7.83 14.26 -19.42
N GLU A 424 8.04 15.19 -20.36
CA GLU A 424 7.00 16.16 -20.74
C GLU A 424 5.77 15.46 -21.33
N ILE A 425 5.98 14.45 -22.19
CA ILE A 425 4.88 13.63 -22.72
C ILE A 425 4.09 12.96 -21.59
N VAL A 426 4.77 12.38 -20.59
CA VAL A 426 4.08 11.74 -19.46
C VAL A 426 3.36 12.77 -18.58
N ARG A 427 3.92 13.97 -18.44
CA ARG A 427 3.29 15.08 -17.71
C ARG A 427 1.99 15.54 -18.35
N ASP A 428 1.89 15.47 -19.68
CA ASP A 428 0.65 15.78 -20.41
C ASP A 428 -0.34 14.59 -20.39
N LEU A 429 0.17 13.36 -20.55
CA LEU A 429 -0.67 12.15 -20.62
C LEU A 429 -1.39 11.84 -19.31
N LEU A 430 -0.76 12.06 -18.16
CA LEU A 430 -1.35 11.67 -16.88
C LEU A 430 -2.62 12.49 -16.56
N PRO A 431 -2.62 13.84 -16.61
CA PRO A 431 -3.83 14.64 -16.48
C PRO A 431 -4.88 14.33 -17.56
N GLU A 432 -4.47 14.11 -18.81
CA GLU A 432 -5.41 13.72 -19.88
C GLU A 432 -6.12 12.40 -19.54
N ALA A 433 -5.40 11.42 -18.99
CA ALA A 433 -6.00 10.16 -18.58
C ALA A 433 -6.99 10.33 -17.42
N HIS A 434 -6.69 11.19 -16.45
CA HIS A 434 -7.62 11.53 -15.36
C HIS A 434 -8.86 12.26 -15.89
N GLU A 435 -8.68 13.30 -16.69
CA GLU A 435 -9.78 14.08 -17.26
C GLU A 435 -10.70 13.22 -18.12
N ARG A 436 -10.10 12.35 -18.96
CA ARG A 436 -10.84 11.59 -19.94
C ARG A 436 -11.40 10.28 -19.42
N TYR A 437 -10.72 9.61 -18.48
CA TYR A 437 -11.07 8.26 -18.05
C TYR A 437 -11.25 8.11 -16.53
N GLY A 438 -11.06 9.18 -15.75
CA GLY A 438 -11.03 9.12 -14.28
C GLY A 438 -12.28 8.50 -13.64
N GLU A 439 -13.46 8.64 -14.25
CA GLU A 439 -14.68 7.98 -13.73
C GLU A 439 -14.64 6.47 -13.91
N LEU A 440 -14.07 6.00 -15.02
CA LEU A 440 -13.98 4.57 -15.31
C LEU A 440 -12.86 3.87 -14.54
N ILE A 441 -11.71 4.53 -14.39
CA ILE A 441 -10.47 3.90 -13.90
C ILE A 441 -9.79 4.68 -12.77
N GLY A 442 -10.45 5.67 -12.17
CA GLY A 442 -9.86 6.56 -11.17
C GLY A 442 -9.10 5.86 -10.05
N PRO A 443 -9.65 4.81 -9.41
CA PRO A 443 -8.93 4.05 -8.37
C PRO A 443 -7.70 3.28 -8.90
N ALA A 444 -7.59 3.07 -10.21
CA ALA A 444 -6.51 2.34 -10.84
C ALA A 444 -5.34 3.24 -11.25
N ILE A 445 -5.56 4.49 -11.68
CA ILE A 445 -4.47 5.30 -12.23
C ILE A 445 -3.74 6.11 -11.15
N PRO A 446 -2.40 6.25 -11.22
CA PRO A 446 -1.66 7.09 -10.28
C PRO A 446 -2.19 8.54 -10.29
N GLY A 447 -2.41 9.14 -9.13
CA GLY A 447 -2.90 10.51 -9.00
C GLY A 447 -1.89 11.59 -9.37
N SER A 448 -0.58 11.26 -9.42
CA SER A 448 0.47 12.24 -9.73
C SER A 448 1.76 11.60 -10.28
N LEU A 449 2.63 12.42 -10.88
CA LEU A 449 3.99 12.00 -11.24
C LEU A 449 4.82 11.56 -10.02
N ALA A 450 4.56 12.15 -8.85
CA ALA A 450 5.24 11.75 -7.62
C ALA A 450 4.82 10.34 -7.20
N GLU A 451 3.54 9.99 -7.34
CA GLU A 451 3.08 8.61 -7.09
C GLU A 451 3.67 7.61 -8.07
N MET A 452 3.76 7.97 -9.37
CA MET A 452 4.47 7.15 -10.36
C MET A 452 5.94 6.93 -9.97
N ALA A 453 6.63 7.97 -9.49
CA ALA A 453 8.00 7.86 -9.01
C ALA A 453 8.10 7.01 -7.73
N THR A 454 7.12 7.10 -6.82
CA THR A 454 7.04 6.28 -5.59
C THR A 454 7.05 4.79 -5.92
N VAL A 455 6.18 4.35 -6.83
CA VAL A 455 6.10 2.93 -7.23
C VAL A 455 7.43 2.45 -7.82
N SER A 456 8.00 3.23 -8.75
CA SER A 456 9.30 2.88 -9.35
C SER A 456 10.46 2.86 -8.36
N LEU A 457 10.49 3.77 -7.38
CA LEU A 457 11.54 3.78 -6.36
C LEU A 457 11.43 2.58 -5.40
N ARG A 458 10.22 2.19 -5.01
CA ARG A 458 9.95 0.97 -4.20
C ARG A 458 10.37 -0.30 -4.95
N ALA A 459 10.03 -0.39 -6.23
CA ALA A 459 10.43 -1.51 -7.07
C ALA A 459 11.96 -1.52 -7.32
N ALA A 460 12.58 -0.35 -7.52
CA ALA A 460 14.02 -0.25 -7.80
C ALA A 460 14.89 -0.60 -6.59
N ILE A 461 14.51 -0.15 -5.38
CA ILE A 461 15.33 -0.33 -4.16
C ILE A 461 15.35 -1.79 -3.67
N SER A 462 14.32 -2.56 -4.03
CA SER A 462 14.17 -3.98 -3.72
C SER A 462 14.50 -4.89 -4.92
N GLY A 463 14.72 -4.30 -6.09
CA GLY A 463 15.02 -4.97 -7.34
C GLY A 463 16.48 -5.43 -7.50
N PRO A 464 16.88 -5.79 -8.73
CA PRO A 464 18.23 -6.24 -9.03
C PRO A 464 19.27 -5.09 -8.91
N PRO A 465 20.58 -5.39 -8.85
CA PRO A 465 21.62 -4.36 -8.63
C PRO A 465 21.59 -3.20 -9.62
N GLU A 466 21.22 -3.45 -10.88
CA GLU A 466 21.05 -2.42 -11.90
C GLU A 466 19.88 -1.46 -11.63
N ALA A 467 18.82 -1.92 -10.95
CA ALA A 467 17.68 -1.09 -10.56
C ALA A 467 18.08 -0.13 -9.44
N VAL A 468 18.77 -0.65 -8.40
CA VAL A 468 19.33 0.16 -7.31
C VAL A 468 20.34 1.18 -7.86
N ALA A 469 21.16 0.79 -8.85
CA ALA A 469 22.12 1.68 -9.50
C ALA A 469 21.46 2.79 -10.33
N ALA A 470 20.19 2.64 -10.71
CA ALA A 470 19.43 3.67 -11.42
C ALA A 470 18.81 4.73 -10.48
N ILE A 471 18.87 4.52 -9.15
CA ILE A 471 18.37 5.48 -8.16
C ILE A 471 19.41 6.62 -7.99
N PRO A 472 18.99 7.90 -8.08
CA PRO A 472 19.87 9.03 -7.78
C PRO A 472 20.53 8.91 -6.40
N GLU A 473 21.82 9.23 -6.30
CA GLU A 473 22.60 9.06 -5.07
C GLU A 473 21.95 9.75 -3.86
N ALA A 474 21.44 10.97 -4.04
CA ALA A 474 20.75 11.72 -2.98
C ALA A 474 19.47 11.01 -2.51
N MET A 475 18.71 10.42 -3.44
CA MET A 475 17.50 9.66 -3.12
C MET A 475 17.84 8.34 -2.44
N LEU A 476 18.86 7.62 -2.90
CA LEU A 476 19.33 6.40 -2.25
C LEU A 476 19.84 6.67 -0.83
N ALA A 477 20.58 7.77 -0.63
CA ALA A 477 21.02 8.20 0.69
C ALA A 477 19.82 8.48 1.62
N ARG A 478 18.78 9.16 1.11
CA ARG A 478 17.53 9.41 1.84
C ARG A 478 16.81 8.10 2.19
N LEU A 479 16.60 7.21 1.22
CA LEU A 479 16.01 5.89 1.41
C LEU A 479 16.71 5.10 2.54
N ASN A 480 18.04 5.10 2.51
CA ASN A 480 18.85 4.44 3.52
C ASN A 480 18.85 5.12 4.89
N ALA A 481 18.58 6.42 4.97
CA ALA A 481 18.52 7.15 6.23
C ALA A 481 17.15 7.04 6.89
N GLU A 482 16.08 7.20 6.11
CA GLU A 482 14.71 7.44 6.61
C GLU A 482 13.80 6.21 6.50
N TYR A 483 14.04 5.30 5.55
CA TYR A 483 13.07 4.28 5.16
C TYR A 483 13.53 2.84 5.47
N ARG A 484 14.44 2.68 6.43
CA ARG A 484 14.91 1.36 6.89
C ARG A 484 13.95 0.66 7.85
N LEU A 485 13.03 1.41 8.46
CA LEU A 485 11.98 0.92 9.34
C LEU A 485 10.60 1.05 8.67
N PRO A 486 9.62 0.22 9.08
CA PRO A 486 8.22 0.39 8.70
C PRO A 486 7.68 1.77 9.14
N ALA A 487 6.55 2.21 8.55
CA ALA A 487 5.99 3.52 8.86
C ALA A 487 5.22 3.56 10.17
N GLU A 488 4.80 2.40 10.68
CA GLU A 488 4.06 2.33 11.94
C GLU A 488 4.58 1.17 12.77
N GLY A 489 5.28 1.48 13.87
CA GLY A 489 5.89 0.49 14.74
C GLY A 489 7.18 -0.13 14.18
N THR A 490 7.47 -1.37 14.57
CA THR A 490 8.69 -2.09 14.17
C THR A 490 8.43 -3.58 13.95
N HIS A 491 9.21 -4.19 13.07
CA HIS A 491 9.27 -5.65 12.93
C HIS A 491 10.09 -6.23 14.08
N ARG A 492 9.53 -7.18 14.81
CA ARG A 492 10.14 -7.71 16.04
C ARG A 492 10.14 -9.23 16.10
N LEU A 493 11.07 -9.77 16.89
CA LEU A 493 11.11 -11.18 17.28
C LEU A 493 11.02 -11.33 18.80
N PHE A 494 10.45 -12.45 19.24
CA PHE A 494 10.38 -12.87 20.65
C PHE A 494 9.75 -11.81 21.57
N VAL A 495 8.65 -11.20 21.13
CA VAL A 495 7.90 -10.21 21.93
C VAL A 495 6.96 -10.97 22.88
N PRO A 496 6.85 -10.57 24.16
CA PRO A 496 5.82 -11.10 25.04
C PRO A 496 4.43 -10.77 24.48
N ALA A 497 3.54 -11.76 24.35
CA ALA A 497 2.15 -11.46 24.02
C ALA A 497 1.49 -10.73 25.21
N SER A 498 0.77 -9.66 24.94
CA SER A 498 0.11 -8.86 25.99
C SER A 498 -1.15 -9.54 26.56
N ASP A 499 -1.72 -10.47 25.80
CA ASP A 499 -3.04 -11.07 25.99
C ASP A 499 -3.00 -12.59 26.27
N SER A 500 -1.83 -13.21 26.24
CA SER A 500 -1.68 -14.66 26.33
C SER A 500 -0.36 -15.08 26.99
N GLU A 501 -0.27 -16.35 27.37
CA GLU A 501 0.98 -16.97 27.84
C GLU A 501 1.90 -17.39 26.68
N GLU A 502 1.50 -17.13 25.43
CA GLU A 502 2.29 -17.43 24.23
C GLU A 502 3.39 -16.38 24.01
N ILE A 503 4.41 -16.77 23.25
CA ILE A 503 5.45 -15.86 22.76
C ILE A 503 5.09 -15.45 21.35
N VAL A 504 5.15 -14.16 21.06
CA VAL A 504 5.12 -13.68 19.68
C VAL A 504 6.51 -13.89 19.08
N LEU A 505 6.67 -14.98 18.34
CA LEU A 505 7.91 -15.35 17.68
C LEU A 505 8.31 -14.31 16.65
N VAL A 506 7.35 -13.87 15.82
CA VAL A 506 7.51 -12.84 14.80
C VAL A 506 6.34 -11.89 14.88
N ASP A 507 6.62 -10.59 14.90
CA ASP A 507 5.63 -9.50 14.93
C ASP A 507 5.95 -8.55 13.78
N LEU A 508 5.20 -8.63 12.69
CA LEU A 508 5.41 -7.83 11.48
C LEU A 508 4.43 -6.67 11.44
N ALA A 509 4.98 -5.47 11.34
CA ALA A 509 4.23 -4.24 11.16
C ALA A 509 3.78 -4.05 9.70
N TRP A 510 2.96 -3.03 9.48
CA TRP A 510 2.70 -2.48 8.15
C TRP A 510 3.98 -1.93 7.51
N ASP A 511 4.26 -2.30 6.26
CA ASP A 511 5.50 -1.90 5.61
C ASP A 511 5.39 -1.84 4.08
N ASP A 512 5.05 -0.65 3.60
CA ASP A 512 5.06 -0.27 2.19
C ASP A 512 6.36 -0.61 1.44
N MET A 513 7.54 -0.44 2.04
CA MET A 513 8.80 -0.67 1.30
C MET A 513 9.01 -2.15 0.91
N ILE A 514 8.25 -3.08 1.49
CA ILE A 514 8.23 -4.51 1.17
C ILE A 514 6.81 -5.03 0.89
N GLU A 515 5.88 -4.12 0.56
CA GLU A 515 4.52 -4.44 0.11
C GLU A 515 3.70 -5.24 1.13
N TRP A 516 4.03 -5.08 2.41
CA TRP A 516 3.23 -5.57 3.54
C TRP A 516 2.16 -4.53 3.90
N CYS A 517 1.29 -4.27 2.93
CA CYS A 517 0.24 -3.26 3.00
C CYS A 517 -1.01 -3.81 3.70
N TRP A 518 -0.89 -4.23 4.96
CA TRP A 518 -2.07 -4.56 5.78
C TRP A 518 -2.96 -3.30 5.97
N PRO A 519 -4.21 -3.41 6.44
CA PRO A 519 -4.90 -2.27 7.04
C PRO A 519 -3.99 -1.49 8.01
N GLU A 520 -4.12 -0.16 8.04
CA GLU A 520 -3.35 0.72 8.93
C GLU A 520 -3.45 0.23 10.39
N GLU A 521 -2.36 0.33 11.15
CA GLU A 521 -2.21 -0.23 12.51
C GLU A 521 -2.25 -1.77 12.65
N ALA A 522 -2.71 -2.52 11.64
CA ALA A 522 -2.79 -3.98 11.72
C ALA A 522 -1.40 -4.64 11.69
N ARG A 523 -1.30 -5.79 12.36
CA ARG A 523 -0.05 -6.55 12.53
C ARG A 523 -0.23 -8.01 12.19
N PHE A 524 0.78 -8.59 11.58
CA PHE A 524 0.85 -10.03 11.40
C PHE A 524 1.76 -10.65 12.46
N GLN A 525 1.19 -11.54 13.28
CA GLN A 525 1.90 -12.18 14.38
C GLN A 525 1.99 -13.68 14.17
N ILE A 526 3.17 -14.24 14.41
CA ILE A 526 3.36 -15.68 14.57
C ILE A 526 3.59 -15.95 16.04
N ARG A 527 2.68 -16.71 16.66
CA ARG A 527 2.73 -17.06 18.08
C ARG A 527 3.07 -18.53 18.29
N ILE A 528 3.74 -18.83 19.38
CA ILE A 528 4.11 -20.20 19.77
C ILE A 528 4.07 -20.34 21.30
N ALA A 529 3.64 -21.51 21.78
CA ALA A 529 3.68 -21.82 23.19
C ALA A 529 5.14 -21.89 23.69
N PRO A 530 5.47 -21.38 24.89
CA PRO A 530 6.83 -21.40 25.42
C PRO A 530 7.45 -22.80 25.50
N GLU A 531 6.67 -23.82 25.83
CA GLU A 531 7.09 -25.21 25.85
C GLU A 531 7.47 -25.73 24.46
N ASP A 532 6.71 -25.37 23.42
CA ASP A 532 6.97 -25.77 22.05
C ASP A 532 8.21 -25.07 21.49
N ALA A 533 8.37 -23.77 21.77
CA ALA A 533 9.58 -23.03 21.42
C ALA A 533 10.83 -23.61 22.11
N ALA A 534 10.73 -23.98 23.39
CA ALA A 534 11.83 -24.59 24.14
C ALA A 534 12.20 -25.99 23.61
N LEU A 535 11.24 -26.74 23.06
CA LEU A 535 11.45 -28.05 22.45
C LEU A 535 11.85 -27.97 20.96
N GLY A 536 11.75 -26.80 20.34
CA GLY A 536 11.98 -26.62 18.90
C GLY A 536 10.85 -27.17 18.01
N ASN A 537 9.63 -27.25 18.55
CA ASN A 537 8.42 -27.67 17.81
C ASN A 537 7.87 -26.48 16.99
N TRP A 538 8.69 -25.95 16.08
CA TRP A 538 8.35 -24.75 15.32
C TRP A 538 7.11 -24.91 14.42
N ASP A 539 6.77 -26.15 14.05
CA ASP A 539 5.55 -26.51 13.32
C ASP A 539 4.26 -26.24 14.12
N ARG A 540 4.37 -25.99 15.43
CA ARG A 540 3.24 -25.61 16.31
C ARG A 540 2.95 -24.12 16.33
N ALA A 541 3.78 -23.31 15.67
CA ALA A 541 3.55 -21.89 15.57
C ALA A 541 2.25 -21.59 14.79
N ARG A 542 1.50 -20.58 15.24
CA ARG A 542 0.24 -20.15 14.64
C ARG A 542 0.34 -18.73 14.12
N ALA A 543 -0.26 -18.49 12.96
CA ALA A 543 -0.35 -17.18 12.35
C ALA A 543 -1.65 -16.49 12.78
N LEU A 544 -1.53 -15.22 13.19
CA LEU A 544 -2.65 -14.39 13.61
C LEU A 544 -2.53 -13.04 12.93
N PHE A 545 -3.65 -12.60 12.34
CA PHE A 545 -3.81 -11.23 11.88
C PHE A 545 -4.48 -10.43 13.01
N VAL A 546 -3.76 -9.46 13.56
CA VAL A 546 -4.23 -8.61 14.66
C VAL A 546 -4.66 -7.27 14.06
N PRO A 547 -5.96 -6.94 14.07
CA PRO A 547 -6.41 -5.60 13.66
C PRO A 547 -5.86 -4.54 14.63
N GLY A 548 -5.65 -3.33 14.10
CA GLY A 548 -5.22 -2.13 14.83
C GLY A 548 -6.10 -1.78 16.02
#